data_AF-A0A1A2CX00-F1
#
_entry.id   AF-A0A1A2CX00-F1
#
_cell.length_a   1.000
_cell.length_b   1.000
_cell.length_c   1.000
_cell.angle_alpha   90.00
_cell.angle_beta   90.00
_cell.angle_gamma   90.00
#
_symmetry.space_group_name_H-M   'P 1'
#
loop_
_entity.id
_entity.type
_entity.pdbx_description
1 polymer ?
#
loop_
_entity_poly.entity_id
_entity_poly.type
_entity_poly.pdbx_seq_one_letter_code
_entity_poly.pdbx_strand_id
1 'polypeptide(L)'
;MFANVGWGEMLVLLVVGLLVLGPERLPGAIRWTAGALRQARDYLSGVTNQLREDIGPEFDDLRGQLGELQKLRGITPRAALTKHLLDGDDSLFTGNFDTPAGPVNGAPPVQPVQPAQPPAPPDRTPFDTDAT
;
A
#
# COMPACT_ATOMS: atom_id res chain seq x y z
N MET A 1 -3.97 13.03 15.39
CA MET A 1 -3.62 14.46 15.47
C MET A 1 -2.75 14.91 14.30
N PHE A 2 -1.76 14.12 13.85
CA PHE A 2 -0.95 14.43 12.66
C PHE A 2 -1.54 14.02 11.30
N ALA A 3 -2.65 13.27 11.28
CA ALA A 3 -3.31 12.82 10.05
C ALA A 3 -4.04 13.93 9.27
N ASN A 4 -4.14 15.14 9.85
CA ASN A 4 -4.69 16.33 9.19
C ASN A 4 -3.59 17.21 8.55
N VAL A 5 -2.33 16.77 8.54
CA VAL A 5 -1.24 17.50 7.87
C VAL A 5 -1.40 17.25 6.37
N GLY A 6 -1.95 18.22 5.66
CA GLY A 6 -2.07 18.22 4.22
C GLY A 6 -0.76 18.62 3.53
N TRP A 7 -0.79 18.61 2.20
CA TRP A 7 0.34 19.02 1.38
C TRP A 7 0.77 20.48 1.64
N GLY A 8 -0.16 21.36 1.99
CA GLY A 8 0.12 22.76 2.32
C GLY A 8 0.95 22.90 3.59
N GLU A 9 0.58 22.19 4.65
CA GLU A 9 1.29 22.19 5.92
C GLU A 9 2.70 21.58 5.77
N MET A 10 2.88 20.54 4.94
CA MET A 10 4.20 19.99 4.64
C MET A 10 5.11 21.01 3.95
N LEU A 11 4.59 21.80 3.01
CA LEU A 11 5.33 22.89 2.38
C LEU A 11 5.72 23.96 3.40
N VAL A 12 4.81 24.34 4.30
CA VAL A 12 5.10 25.30 5.38
C VAL A 12 6.22 24.77 6.28
N LEU A 13 6.17 23.50 6.71
CA LEU A 13 7.22 22.90 7.52
C LEU A 13 8.57 22.84 6.80
N LEU A 14 8.57 22.58 5.49
CA LEU A 14 9.78 22.59 4.67
C LEU A 14 10.38 24.00 4.61
N VAL A 15 9.56 25.03 4.36
CA VAL A 15 10.01 26.42 4.34
C VAL A 15 10.53 26.86 5.70
N VAL A 16 9.81 26.54 6.78
CA VAL A 16 10.25 26.83 8.16
C VAL A 16 11.56 26.11 8.47
N GLY A 17 11.69 24.84 8.10
CA GLY A 17 12.92 24.07 8.28
C GLY A 17 14.11 24.66 7.52
N LEU A 18 13.89 25.10 6.27
CA LEU A 18 14.90 25.80 5.47
C LEU A 18 15.28 27.15 6.08
N LEU A 19 14.33 27.90 6.66
CA LEU A 19 14.59 29.21 7.25
C LEU A 19 15.34 29.10 8.58
N VAL A 20 14.91 28.18 9.46
CA VAL A 20 15.47 27.99 10.80
C VAL A 20 16.85 27.36 10.74
N LEU A 21 17.01 26.29 9.96
CA LEU A 21 18.27 25.56 9.88
C LEU A 21 19.20 26.11 8.79
N GLY A 22 18.63 26.73 7.74
CA GLY A 22 19.34 27.19 6.56
C GLY A 22 19.37 26.12 5.44
N PRO A 23 19.18 26.50 4.17
CA PRO A 23 19.16 25.57 3.04
C PRO A 23 20.48 24.81 2.83
N GLU A 24 21.60 25.43 3.22
CA GLU A 24 22.94 24.84 3.08
C GLU A 24 23.23 23.77 4.16
N ARG A 25 22.56 23.87 5.32
CA ARG A 25 22.85 23.01 6.49
C ARG A 25 21.95 21.79 6.56
N LEU A 26 20.72 21.91 6.05
CA LEU A 26 19.73 20.83 5.97
C LEU A 26 20.29 19.54 5.31
N PRO A 27 20.93 19.57 4.12
CA PRO A 27 21.50 18.37 3.51
C PRO A 27 22.64 17.78 4.34
N GLY A 28 23.43 18.61 5.03
CA GLY A 28 24.46 18.15 5.96
C GLY A 28 23.87 17.43 7.18
N ALA A 29 22.83 18.00 7.79
CA ALA A 29 22.14 17.42 8.94
C ALA A 29 21.45 16.09 8.59
N ILE A 30 20.81 15.99 7.42
CA ILE A 30 20.23 14.73 6.95
C ILE A 30 21.31 13.66 6.81
N ARG A 31 22.45 13.99 6.19
CA ARG A 31 23.57 13.05 6.02
C ARG A 31 24.13 12.57 7.37
N TRP A 32 24.30 13.48 8.32
CA TRP A 32 24.78 13.14 9.66
C TRP A 32 23.78 12.22 10.39
N THR A 33 22.50 12.58 10.41
CA THR A 33 21.45 11.79 11.06
C THR A 33 21.29 10.42 10.40
N ALA A 34 21.32 10.36 9.06
CA ALA A 34 21.26 9.10 8.32
C ALA A 34 22.48 8.20 8.62
N GLY A 35 23.68 8.79 8.69
CA GLY A 35 24.89 8.10 9.09
C GLY A 35 24.81 7.57 10.53
N ALA A 36 24.35 8.41 11.47
CA ALA A 36 24.17 8.03 12.87
C ALA A 36 23.13 6.92 13.04
N LEU A 37 22.00 6.98 12.33
CA LEU A 37 20.98 5.92 12.33
C LEU A 37 21.51 4.61 11.76
N ARG A 38 22.27 4.68 10.66
CA ARG A 38 22.89 3.49 10.07
C ARG A 38 23.88 2.85 11.03
N GLN A 39 24.76 3.67 11.62
CA GLN A 39 25.71 3.21 12.62
C GLN A 39 24.99 2.62 13.83
N ALA A 40 23.98 3.29 14.38
CA ALA A 40 23.18 2.74 15.47
C ALA A 40 22.56 1.37 15.12
N ARG A 41 21.99 1.22 13.92
CA ARG A 41 21.46 -0.06 13.43
C ARG A 41 22.54 -1.13 13.35
N ASP A 42 23.72 -0.81 12.82
CA ASP A 42 24.83 -1.74 12.66
C ASP A 42 25.36 -2.20 14.03
N TYR A 43 25.50 -1.29 14.99
CA TYR A 43 25.90 -1.59 16.37
C TYR A 43 24.86 -2.46 17.09
N LEU A 44 23.56 -2.12 17.01
CA LEU A 44 22.49 -2.92 17.59
C LEU A 44 22.42 -4.33 16.99
N SER A 45 22.64 -4.45 15.67
CA SER A 45 22.67 -5.76 14.99
C SER A 45 23.89 -6.59 15.42
N GLY A 46 25.06 -5.97 15.58
CA GLY A 46 26.27 -6.63 16.06
C GLY A 46 26.15 -7.13 17.50
N VAL A 47 25.61 -6.30 18.40
CA VAL A 47 25.36 -6.66 19.80
C VAL A 47 24.30 -7.76 19.89
N THR A 48 23.23 -7.67 19.10
CA THR A 48 22.21 -8.73 19.03
C THR A 48 22.82 -10.07 18.63
N ASN A 49 23.73 -10.10 17.65
CA ASN A 49 24.39 -11.33 17.22
C ASN A 49 25.33 -11.91 18.30
N GLN A 50 26.10 -11.06 18.99
CA GLN A 50 26.96 -11.49 20.10
C GLN A 50 26.14 -12.02 21.29
N LEU A 51 25.05 -11.36 21.66
CA LEU A 51 24.14 -11.85 22.70
C LEU A 51 23.46 -13.16 22.27
N ARG A 52 23.18 -13.34 20.98
CA ARG A 52 22.61 -14.58 20.45
C ARG A 52 23.58 -15.75 20.54
N GLU A 53 24.88 -15.48 20.41
CA GLU A 53 25.96 -16.45 20.60
C GLU A 53 26.22 -16.76 22.08
N ASP A 54 26.17 -15.74 22.97
CA ASP A 54 26.52 -15.90 24.38
C ASP A 54 25.36 -16.33 25.30
N ILE A 55 24.11 -15.93 25.01
CA ILE A 55 22.94 -16.19 25.89
C ILE A 55 22.09 -17.37 25.38
N GLY A 56 22.24 -17.77 24.11
CA GLY A 56 21.52 -18.93 23.56
C GLY A 56 19.99 -18.73 23.49
N PRO A 57 19.19 -19.81 23.62
CA PRO A 57 17.76 -19.85 23.23
C PRO A 57 16.84 -18.85 23.96
N GLU A 58 17.27 -18.29 25.10
CA GLU A 58 16.49 -17.30 25.86
C GLU A 58 16.29 -15.98 25.07
N PHE A 59 17.14 -15.69 24.09
CA PHE A 59 16.96 -14.54 23.20
C PHE A 59 15.84 -14.74 22.17
N ASP A 60 15.56 -15.99 21.76
CA ASP A 60 14.50 -16.28 20.79
C ASP A 60 13.09 -16.15 21.40
N ASP A 61 12.92 -16.48 22.69
CA ASP A 61 11.67 -16.24 23.42
C ASP A 61 11.34 -14.74 23.53
N LEU A 62 12.35 -13.91 23.80
CA LEU A 62 12.20 -12.45 23.83
C LEU A 62 11.84 -11.90 22.45
N ARG A 63 12.40 -12.48 21.39
CA ARG A 63 12.08 -12.13 20.00
C ARG A 63 10.62 -12.43 19.66
N GLY A 64 10.08 -13.55 20.14
CA GLY A 64 8.67 -13.91 20.01
C GLY A 64 7.75 -12.86 20.63
N GLN A 65 8.05 -12.45 21.86
CA GLN A 65 7.27 -11.43 22.59
C GLN A 65 7.37 -10.04 21.92
N LEU A 66 8.57 -9.63 21.49
CA LEU A 66 8.77 -8.37 20.75
C LEU A 66 8.08 -8.38 19.38
N GLY A 67 8.13 -9.51 18.67
CA GLY A 67 7.45 -9.71 17.39
C GLY A 67 5.93 -9.61 17.52
N GLU A 68 5.37 -10.15 18.60
CA GLU A 68 3.93 -10.05 18.90
C GLU A 68 3.50 -8.61 19.18
N LEU A 69 4.28 -7.85 19.95
CA LEU A 69 4.08 -6.42 20.19
C LEU A 69 4.16 -5.60 18.90
N GLN A 70 5.08 -5.96 18.00
CA GLN A 70 5.28 -5.29 16.73
C GLN A 70 4.16 -5.63 15.73
N LYS A 71 3.66 -6.87 15.76
CA LYS A 71 2.48 -7.32 15.01
C LYS A 71 1.21 -6.59 15.47
N LEU A 72 1.06 -6.34 16.77
CA LEU A 72 -0.04 -5.55 17.33
C LEU A 72 0.04 -4.09 16.87
N ARG A 73 1.25 -3.53 16.74
CA ARG A 73 1.49 -2.18 16.18
C ARG A 73 1.32 -2.12 14.66
N GLY A 74 1.46 -3.25 13.97
CA GLY A 74 1.26 -3.42 12.53
C GLY A 74 -0.21 -3.46 12.08
N ILE A 75 -1.16 -3.64 13.01
CA ILE A 75 -2.58 -3.38 12.77
C ILE A 75 -2.77 -1.86 12.83
N THR A 76 -2.23 -1.16 11.84
CA THR A 76 -2.45 0.27 11.74
C THR A 76 -3.94 0.52 11.47
N PRO A 77 -4.58 1.48 12.15
CA PRO A 77 -6.00 1.82 11.92
C PRO A 77 -6.28 2.09 10.44
N ARG A 78 -5.29 2.62 9.72
CA ARG A 78 -5.31 2.81 8.27
C ARG A 78 -5.41 1.48 7.52
N ALA A 79 -4.58 0.49 7.82
CA ALA A 79 -4.64 -0.83 7.17
C ALA A 79 -5.95 -1.59 7.47
N ALA A 80 -6.50 -1.44 8.68
CA ALA A 80 -7.81 -1.99 9.03
C ALA A 80 -8.95 -1.26 8.27
N LEU A 81 -8.87 0.07 8.16
CA LEU A 81 -9.86 0.88 7.47
C LEU A 81 -9.80 0.69 5.95
N THR A 82 -8.61 0.59 5.34
CA THR A 82 -8.45 0.25 3.92
C THR A 82 -9.02 -1.13 3.60
N LYS A 83 -8.75 -2.14 4.45
CA LYS A 83 -9.29 -3.49 4.24
C LYS A 83 -10.81 -3.57 4.41
N HIS A 84 -11.40 -2.71 5.23
CA HIS A 84 -12.84 -2.79 5.53
C HIS A 84 -13.69 -1.81 4.73
N LEU A 85 -13.12 -0.68 4.29
CA LEU A 85 -13.83 0.33 3.48
C LEU A 85 -13.45 0.32 2.01
N LEU A 86 -12.26 -0.19 1.67
CA LEU A 86 -11.66 -0.01 0.36
C LEU A 86 -11.18 -1.31 -0.28
N ASP A 87 -11.57 -2.48 0.23
CA ASP A 87 -11.29 -3.81 -0.33
C ASP A 87 -9.82 -4.04 -0.77
N GLY A 88 -8.87 -3.34 -0.13
CA GLY A 88 -7.44 -3.39 -0.47
C GLY A 88 -6.97 -2.45 -1.60
N ASP A 89 -7.84 -1.59 -2.13
CA ASP A 89 -7.49 -0.59 -3.14
C ASP A 89 -6.87 0.66 -2.49
N ASP A 90 -5.54 0.71 -2.44
CA ASP A 90 -4.79 1.86 -1.93
C ASP A 90 -4.70 3.02 -2.95
N SER A 91 -5.24 2.87 -4.16
CA SER A 91 -5.13 3.90 -5.22
C SER A 91 -5.73 5.25 -4.80
N LEU A 92 -6.84 5.24 -4.05
CA LEU A 92 -7.51 6.44 -3.53
C LEU A 92 -6.65 7.24 -2.55
N PHE A 93 -5.75 6.56 -1.83
CA PHE A 93 -4.87 7.16 -0.84
C PHE A 93 -3.49 7.50 -1.38
N THR A 94 -3.05 6.80 -2.44
CA THR A 94 -1.70 6.89 -2.98
C THR A 94 -1.64 7.76 -4.25
N GLY A 95 -2.79 8.20 -4.76
CA GLY A 95 -2.89 9.11 -5.91
C GLY A 95 -2.53 8.48 -7.25
N ASN A 96 -2.42 7.14 -7.31
CA ASN A 96 -2.04 6.40 -8.53
C ASN A 96 -3.24 6.08 -9.43
N PHE A 97 -4.05 7.09 -9.76
CA PHE A 97 -5.20 6.93 -10.66
C PHE A 97 -4.82 6.84 -12.15
N ASP A 98 -3.53 7.05 -12.46
CA ASP A 98 -3.00 7.11 -13.82
C ASP A 98 -2.53 5.75 -14.38
N THR A 99 -2.71 4.65 -13.63
CA THR A 99 -2.46 3.32 -14.23
C THR A 99 -3.64 2.99 -15.13
N PRO A 100 -3.48 2.87 -16.47
CA PRO A 100 -4.58 2.51 -17.34
C PRO A 100 -5.10 1.15 -16.91
N ALA A 101 -6.39 1.10 -16.58
CA ALA A 101 -7.09 -0.07 -16.10
C ALA A 101 -6.76 -1.30 -16.97
N GLY A 102 -5.94 -2.20 -16.43
CA GLY A 102 -5.87 -3.58 -16.86
C GLY A 102 -7.21 -4.28 -16.61
N PRO A 103 -7.53 -5.33 -17.37
CA PRO A 103 -8.91 -5.69 -17.69
C PRO A 103 -9.71 -6.05 -16.44
N VAL A 104 -10.79 -5.30 -16.22
CA VAL A 104 -11.88 -5.71 -15.34
C VAL A 104 -12.48 -6.99 -15.92
N ASN A 105 -12.08 -8.14 -15.35
CA ASN A 105 -12.76 -9.41 -15.56
C ASN A 105 -14.19 -9.27 -15.02
N GLY A 106 -15.15 -8.95 -15.89
CA GLY A 106 -16.55 -8.85 -15.47
C GLY A 106 -17.55 -8.12 -16.36
N ALA A 107 -17.25 -7.83 -17.64
CA ALA A 107 -18.25 -7.28 -18.55
C ALA A 107 -18.23 -8.00 -19.90
N PRO A 108 -19.37 -8.52 -20.40
CA PRO A 108 -19.42 -9.11 -21.74
C PRO A 108 -19.17 -8.04 -22.80
N PRO A 109 -18.51 -8.38 -23.92
CA PRO A 109 -18.16 -7.40 -24.95
C PRO A 109 -19.43 -6.89 -25.65
N VAL A 110 -19.70 -5.60 -25.50
CA VAL A 110 -20.73 -4.88 -26.27
C VAL A 110 -20.27 -4.77 -27.72
N GLN A 111 -20.91 -5.55 -28.60
CA GLN A 111 -20.71 -5.47 -30.04
C GLN A 111 -21.30 -4.15 -30.59
N PRO A 112 -20.63 -3.46 -31.52
CA PRO A 112 -21.18 -2.27 -32.15
C PRO A 112 -22.42 -2.61 -33.00
N VAL A 113 -23.49 -1.84 -32.81
CA VAL A 113 -24.80 -2.00 -33.44
C VAL A 113 -24.69 -1.76 -34.96
N GLN A 114 -24.97 -2.78 -35.77
CA GLN A 114 -25.12 -2.66 -37.23
C GLN A 114 -26.51 -2.09 -37.59
N PRO A 115 -26.65 -1.23 -38.61
CA PRO A 115 -27.96 -0.68 -39.02
C PRO A 115 -28.91 -1.78 -39.52
N ALA A 116 -30.17 -1.69 -39.10
CA ALA A 116 -31.21 -2.70 -39.28
C ALA A 116 -31.52 -3.05 -40.76
N GLN A 117 -31.49 -4.34 -41.10
CA GLN A 117 -32.07 -4.88 -42.33
C GLN A 117 -33.58 -5.17 -42.15
N PRO A 118 -34.42 -5.07 -43.21
CA PRO A 118 -35.87 -5.25 -43.13
C PRO A 118 -36.27 -6.70 -42.75
N PRO A 119 -37.47 -6.91 -42.17
CA PRO A 119 -37.83 -8.20 -41.59
C PRO A 119 -38.08 -9.27 -42.66
N ALA A 120 -37.38 -10.40 -42.54
CA ALA A 120 -37.66 -11.61 -43.31
C ALA A 120 -38.74 -12.47 -42.59
N PRO A 121 -39.54 -13.28 -43.34
CA PRO A 121 -40.76 -13.92 -42.83
C PRO A 121 -40.49 -15.03 -41.80
N PRO A 122 -41.48 -15.40 -40.96
CA PRO A 122 -41.26 -16.32 -39.85
C PRO A 122 -41.14 -17.75 -40.36
N ASP A 123 -39.94 -18.34 -40.27
CA ASP A 123 -39.75 -19.77 -40.52
C ASP A 123 -39.69 -20.53 -39.19
N ARG A 124 -40.77 -21.30 -39.00
CA ARG A 124 -41.03 -22.47 -38.13
C ARG A 124 -40.13 -22.67 -36.89
N THR A 125 -40.77 -22.62 -35.72
CA THR A 125 -40.22 -23.09 -34.45
C THR A 125 -39.71 -24.54 -34.54
N PRO A 126 -38.49 -24.86 -34.06
CA PRO A 126 -37.99 -26.23 -34.04
C PRO A 126 -38.83 -27.11 -33.12
N PHE A 127 -39.13 -28.34 -33.58
CA PHE A 127 -39.80 -29.35 -32.77
C PHE A 127 -38.87 -29.85 -31.65
N ASP A 128 -39.37 -29.81 -30.42
CA ASP A 128 -38.71 -30.36 -29.23
C ASP A 128 -38.89 -31.89 -29.21
N THR A 129 -37.77 -32.61 -29.26
CA THR A 129 -37.74 -34.09 -29.32
C THR A 129 -37.54 -34.76 -27.97
N ASP A 130 -37.60 -34.01 -26.86
CA ASP A 130 -37.45 -34.56 -25.49
C ASP A 130 -38.77 -34.59 -24.67
N ALA A 131 -39.91 -34.33 -25.31
CA ALA A 131 -41.23 -34.50 -24.67
C ALA A 131 -41.85 -35.86 -25.07
N THR A 132 -41.72 -36.85 -24.20
CA THR A 132 -42.56 -38.06 -24.22
C THR A 132 -43.89 -37.84 -23.50
#